data_AF-A0A6A5YA47-F1
#
_entry.id   AF-A0A6A5YA47-F1
#
_cell.length_a   1.000
_cell.length_b   1.000
_cell.length_c   1.000
_cell.angle_alpha   90.00
_cell.angle_beta   90.00
_cell.angle_gamma   90.00
#
_symmetry.space_group_name_H-M   'P 1'
#
loop_
_entity.id
_entity.type
_entity.pdbx_description
1 polymer ?
#
loop_
_entity_poly.entity_id
_entity_poly.type
_entity_poly.pdbx_seq_one_letter_code
_entity_poly.pdbx_strand_id
1 'polypeptide(L)'
;MQWATLAAAALFAQNVAAQGQMLRFACSQLVVERTDPLVNPGMKYTPHLHQIVGGDAFNVTMDPSVDYAKTSKCTSCSFTQDKSNYWTAVMFFKHRNGSYIRVPQVGNGGPQGKLINDGGLDVYYMKSGKVTAFKKGFRMLAGVATNTDGSKVRKGDICHRCWTSPNEGTFVGAQPCSGSDTVDIPSSTSCKMIRQTIIFPNCWDGKNLDSPDHQSHVAYGQGSGATGGGACPSSHPVKVPQVMYELMWNVTTFADQSQWPSDGSKPFVYSMNLGGPAAHGDYVFGWEGDSLQLAMDKNCDLNKACPAAGLTAQQPAQYNACKKKQQAVEDVDGWLKEMPVGEKAIKA
;
A
#
# COMPACT_ATOMS: atom_id res chain seq x y z
N MET A 1 46.62 15.28 20.41
CA MET A 1 45.39 14.47 20.63
C MET A 1 44.23 15.47 20.74
N GLN A 2 43.03 15.14 20.24
CA GLN A 2 41.77 15.95 20.23
C GLN A 2 41.35 16.70 18.94
N TRP A 3 42.01 16.51 17.79
CA TRP A 3 41.49 17.08 16.51
C TRP A 3 40.99 16.02 15.52
N ALA A 4 41.29 14.73 15.74
CA ALA A 4 40.86 13.64 14.86
C ALA A 4 39.44 13.12 15.17
N THR A 5 38.87 13.44 16.34
CA THR A 5 37.54 12.96 16.76
C THR A 5 36.38 13.83 16.28
N LEU A 6 36.62 15.09 15.90
CA LEU A 6 35.56 15.98 15.39
C LEU A 6 35.25 15.75 13.91
N ALA A 7 36.23 15.29 13.11
CA ALA A 7 36.00 14.96 11.70
C ALA A 7 35.17 13.68 11.49
N ALA A 8 35.27 12.71 12.40
CA ALA A 8 34.48 11.49 12.34
C ALA A 8 32.99 11.73 12.67
N ALA A 9 32.68 12.67 13.58
CA ALA A 9 31.29 13.02 13.89
C ALA A 9 30.58 13.74 12.72
N ALA A 10 31.32 14.51 11.91
CA ALA A 10 30.77 15.19 10.74
C ALA A 10 30.43 14.22 9.59
N LEU A 11 31.17 13.13 9.44
CA LEU A 11 30.93 12.11 8.40
C LEU A 11 29.78 11.15 8.73
N PHE A 12 29.42 10.97 10.00
CA PHE A 12 28.21 10.25 10.39
C PHE A 12 26.93 11.10 10.36
N ALA A 13 27.04 12.43 10.39
CA ALA A 13 25.90 13.33 10.23
C ALA A 13 25.47 13.52 8.76
N GLN A 14 26.31 13.15 7.79
CA GLN A 14 26.03 13.31 6.35
C GLN A 14 25.32 12.11 5.70
N ASN A 15 25.05 11.03 6.46
CA ASN A 15 24.30 9.87 5.98
C ASN A 15 22.82 9.86 6.41
N VAL A 16 22.32 10.95 7.02
CA VAL A 16 20.90 11.31 6.93
C VAL A 16 20.69 12.04 5.59
N ALA A 17 21.11 11.39 4.51
CA ALA A 17 21.00 11.92 3.16
C ALA A 17 19.51 12.02 2.83
N ALA A 18 19.00 13.26 2.86
CA ALA A 18 17.85 13.75 2.11
C ALA A 18 16.76 12.70 1.81
N GLN A 19 16.07 12.20 2.84
CA GLN A 19 14.71 11.71 2.60
C GLN A 19 13.87 12.95 2.32
N GLY A 20 13.54 13.15 1.04
CA GLY A 20 12.77 14.30 0.59
C GLY A 20 11.44 14.44 1.34
N GLN A 21 10.89 15.64 1.29
CA GLN A 21 9.59 15.96 1.87
C GLN A 21 8.53 15.01 1.30
N MET A 22 7.94 14.20 2.17
CA MET A 22 6.94 13.20 1.78
C MET A 22 5.83 13.16 2.82
N LEU A 23 4.58 13.08 2.35
CA LEU A 23 3.54 12.61 3.25
C LEU A 23 3.78 11.12 3.46
N ARG A 24 3.80 10.70 4.72
CA ARG A 24 3.82 9.31 5.17
C ARG A 24 2.81 9.21 6.28
N PHE A 25 1.71 8.50 6.07
CA PHE A 25 0.62 8.49 7.03
C PHE A 25 -0.11 7.16 7.11
N ALA A 26 -0.78 6.94 8.24
CA ALA A 26 -1.46 5.69 8.55
C ALA A 26 -2.87 5.68 7.96
N CYS A 27 -3.27 4.54 7.40
CA CYS A 27 -4.66 4.25 7.05
C CYS A 27 -5.07 2.87 7.58
N SER A 28 -6.01 2.86 8.52
CA SER A 28 -6.52 1.62 9.14
C SER A 28 -7.48 0.89 8.23
N GLN A 29 -7.70 -0.41 8.50
CA GLN A 29 -8.64 -1.23 7.74
C GLN A 29 -10.04 -0.61 7.79
N LEU A 30 -10.55 -0.17 6.64
CA LEU A 30 -11.94 0.28 6.50
C LEU A 30 -12.85 -0.93 6.43
N VAL A 31 -12.52 -1.86 5.52
CA VAL A 31 -13.24 -3.11 5.28
C VAL A 31 -12.33 -4.12 4.57
N VAL A 32 -12.61 -5.41 4.75
CA VAL A 32 -12.07 -6.50 3.93
C VAL A 32 -13.25 -7.07 3.19
N GLU A 33 -13.27 -6.97 1.87
CA GLU A 33 -14.38 -7.50 1.08
C GLU A 33 -13.96 -7.89 -0.32
N ARG A 34 -14.81 -8.71 -0.95
CA ARG A 34 -14.59 -9.23 -2.30
C ARG A 34 -15.30 -8.37 -3.32
N THR A 35 -14.81 -7.14 -3.42
CA THR A 35 -15.23 -6.15 -4.40
C THR A 35 -14.01 -5.40 -4.91
N ASP A 36 -13.93 -5.29 -6.23
CA ASP A 36 -12.93 -4.51 -6.93
C ASP A 36 -13.66 -3.57 -7.89
N PRO A 37 -14.13 -2.42 -7.41
CA PRO A 37 -14.94 -1.52 -8.22
C PRO A 37 -14.12 -0.80 -9.31
N LEU A 38 -12.79 -0.91 -9.29
CA LEU A 38 -11.93 -0.41 -10.35
C LEU A 38 -12.00 -1.38 -11.54
N VAL A 39 -11.70 -2.66 -11.33
CA VAL A 39 -11.65 -3.67 -12.39
C VAL A 39 -13.01 -4.29 -12.72
N ASN A 40 -13.90 -4.40 -11.74
CA ASN A 40 -15.22 -5.04 -11.85
C ASN A 40 -16.32 -4.15 -11.23
N PRO A 41 -16.58 -2.96 -11.80
CA PRO A 41 -17.58 -2.03 -11.27
C PRO A 41 -18.98 -2.66 -11.22
N GLY A 42 -19.64 -2.55 -10.06
CA GLY A 42 -20.97 -3.07 -9.80
C GLY A 42 -21.01 -4.57 -9.42
N MET A 43 -19.88 -5.27 -9.47
CA MET A 43 -19.80 -6.69 -9.17
C MET A 43 -19.48 -6.94 -7.68
N LYS A 44 -20.31 -7.75 -7.03
CA LYS A 44 -19.98 -8.37 -5.74
C LYS A 44 -19.35 -9.74 -5.97
N TYR A 45 -18.50 -10.17 -5.05
CA TYR A 45 -17.81 -11.44 -5.14
C TYR A 45 -16.90 -11.51 -6.39
N THR A 46 -16.08 -10.46 -6.56
CA THR A 46 -15.03 -10.38 -7.57
C THR A 46 -13.98 -11.50 -7.40
N PRO A 47 -13.06 -11.70 -8.36
CA PRO A 47 -12.18 -12.86 -8.35
C PRO A 47 -11.32 -13.08 -7.08
N HIS A 48 -11.06 -12.04 -6.28
CA HIS A 48 -10.29 -12.15 -5.04
C HIS A 48 -10.63 -11.07 -4.01
N LEU A 49 -10.27 -11.32 -2.75
CA LEU A 49 -10.46 -10.40 -1.63
C LEU A 49 -9.47 -9.23 -1.62
N HIS A 50 -9.94 -8.07 -1.20
CA HIS A 50 -9.10 -6.90 -0.96
C HIS A 50 -9.22 -6.40 0.48
N GLN A 51 -8.11 -5.85 0.98
CA GLN A 51 -8.09 -4.97 2.13
C GLN A 51 -8.25 -3.54 1.63
N ILE A 52 -9.33 -2.86 2.01
CA ILE A 52 -9.62 -1.48 1.61
C ILE A 52 -9.41 -0.52 2.78
N VAL A 53 -8.81 0.64 2.51
CA VAL A 53 -8.64 1.74 3.45
C VAL A 53 -9.08 3.07 2.81
N GLY A 54 -9.25 4.12 3.62
CA GLY A 54 -9.59 5.47 3.18
C GLY A 54 -11.03 5.89 3.47
N GLY A 55 -11.64 6.65 2.56
CA GLY A 55 -12.98 7.21 2.72
C GLY A 55 -14.11 6.17 2.82
N ASP A 56 -15.10 6.38 3.69
CA ASP A 56 -16.24 5.47 3.88
C ASP A 56 -17.27 5.47 2.73
N ALA A 57 -17.13 6.40 1.78
CA ALA A 57 -17.90 6.41 0.53
C ALA A 57 -17.52 5.29 -0.45
N PHE A 58 -16.50 4.47 -0.15
CA PHE A 58 -16.17 3.28 -0.93
C PHE A 58 -17.42 2.47 -1.27
N ASN A 59 -17.65 2.18 -2.54
CA ASN A 59 -18.86 1.51 -3.02
C ASN A 59 -18.52 0.54 -4.14
N VAL A 60 -19.30 -0.54 -4.27
CA VAL A 60 -19.12 -1.55 -5.33
C VAL A 60 -19.09 -1.00 -6.76
N THR A 61 -19.58 0.22 -7.01
CA THR A 61 -19.54 0.85 -8.35
C THR A 61 -18.37 1.79 -8.60
N MET A 62 -17.85 2.47 -7.58
CA MET A 62 -16.91 3.60 -7.67
C MET A 62 -17.06 4.48 -8.95
N ASP A 63 -18.26 5.01 -9.18
CA ASP A 63 -18.58 5.93 -10.27
C ASP A 63 -17.58 7.12 -10.37
N PRO A 64 -16.89 7.33 -11.50
CA PRO A 64 -15.92 8.42 -11.69
C PRO A 64 -16.52 9.83 -11.63
N SER A 65 -17.84 9.97 -11.83
CA SER A 65 -18.54 11.24 -11.74
C SER A 65 -18.78 11.70 -10.31
N VAL A 66 -18.59 10.83 -9.31
CA VAL A 66 -18.76 11.14 -7.89
C VAL A 66 -17.49 11.78 -7.32
N ASP A 67 -17.68 12.79 -6.47
CA ASP A 67 -16.61 13.40 -5.70
C ASP A 67 -16.53 12.72 -4.32
N TYR A 68 -15.65 11.72 -4.19
CA TYR A 68 -15.52 10.93 -2.96
C TYR A 68 -15.05 11.75 -1.76
N ALA A 69 -14.35 12.86 -1.99
CA ALA A 69 -13.97 13.82 -0.97
C ALA A 69 -15.20 14.46 -0.29
N LYS A 70 -16.28 14.68 -1.05
CA LYS A 70 -17.51 15.34 -0.55
C LYS A 70 -18.56 14.37 -0.01
N THR A 71 -18.47 13.10 -0.37
CA THR A 71 -19.49 12.09 -0.03
C THR A 71 -19.07 11.22 1.15
N SER A 72 -17.77 11.11 1.43
CA SER A 72 -17.26 10.41 2.60
C SER A 72 -17.50 11.22 3.88
N LYS A 73 -18.08 10.58 4.90
CA LYS A 73 -18.33 11.15 6.22
C LYS A 73 -17.13 10.97 7.15
N CYS A 74 -16.36 9.91 6.95
CA CYS A 74 -15.10 9.68 7.65
C CYS A 74 -14.04 9.13 6.68
N THR A 75 -12.80 9.07 7.15
CA THR A 75 -11.71 8.36 6.47
C THR A 75 -10.97 7.54 7.50
N SER A 76 -10.54 6.33 7.11
CA SER A 76 -9.68 5.50 7.95
C SER A 76 -8.21 5.92 7.90
N CYS A 77 -7.88 7.00 7.17
CA CYS A 77 -6.56 7.63 7.12
C CYS A 77 -6.40 8.76 8.15
N SER A 78 -5.16 9.03 8.59
CA SER A 78 -4.91 10.06 9.60
C SER A 78 -5.14 11.49 9.11
N PHE A 79 -4.97 11.80 7.82
CA PHE A 79 -5.32 13.11 7.27
C PHE A 79 -6.81 13.22 6.99
N THR A 80 -7.49 14.16 7.64
CA THR A 80 -8.95 14.27 7.50
C THR A 80 -9.40 14.64 6.09
N GLN A 81 -8.56 15.39 5.36
CA GLN A 81 -8.80 15.84 3.99
C GLN A 81 -8.63 14.72 2.95
N ASP A 82 -8.04 13.59 3.33
CA ASP A 82 -7.84 12.48 2.41
C ASP A 82 -8.99 11.47 2.53
N LYS A 83 -9.91 11.52 1.55
CA LYS A 83 -10.98 10.54 1.38
C LYS A 83 -10.75 9.62 0.18
N SER A 84 -9.51 9.56 -0.32
CA SER A 84 -9.14 8.60 -1.35
C SER A 84 -9.41 7.17 -0.87
N ASN A 85 -9.54 6.23 -1.79
CA ASN A 85 -9.55 4.81 -1.46
C ASN A 85 -8.30 4.14 -2.00
N TYR A 86 -7.72 3.30 -1.15
CA TYR A 86 -6.51 2.55 -1.41
C TYR A 86 -6.78 1.09 -1.05
N TRP A 87 -6.45 0.15 -1.93
CA TRP A 87 -6.61 -1.26 -1.59
C TRP A 87 -5.56 -2.15 -2.23
N THR A 88 -5.37 -3.31 -1.61
CA THR A 88 -4.45 -4.36 -2.05
C THR A 88 -5.07 -5.73 -1.83
N ALA A 89 -4.55 -6.75 -2.53
CA ALA A 89 -4.87 -8.13 -2.23
C ALA A 89 -4.53 -8.51 -0.77
N VAL A 90 -5.31 -9.43 -0.21
CA VAL A 90 -5.11 -9.94 1.15
C VAL A 90 -4.14 -11.12 1.12
N MET A 91 -3.17 -11.16 2.03
CA MET A 91 -2.26 -12.30 2.18
C MET A 91 -2.91 -13.38 3.07
N PHE A 92 -2.74 -14.64 2.66
CA PHE A 92 -3.18 -15.84 3.39
C PHE A 92 -2.00 -16.76 3.66
N PHE A 93 -2.04 -17.43 4.81
CA PHE A 93 -1.24 -18.61 5.08
C PHE A 93 -2.02 -19.86 4.65
N LYS A 94 -1.38 -20.73 3.86
CA LYS A 94 -1.88 -22.04 3.42
C LYS A 94 -1.33 -23.12 4.36
N HIS A 95 -2.21 -23.74 5.13
CA HIS A 95 -1.85 -24.84 6.02
C HIS A 95 -1.81 -26.18 5.26
N ARG A 96 -1.00 -27.13 5.73
CA ARG A 96 -0.84 -28.46 5.12
C ARG A 96 -2.11 -29.31 5.03
N ASN A 97 -3.13 -28.98 5.82
CA ASN A 97 -4.44 -29.65 5.76
C ASN A 97 -5.34 -29.08 4.64
N GLY A 98 -4.84 -28.10 3.87
CA GLY A 98 -5.58 -27.46 2.78
C GLY A 98 -6.38 -26.22 3.20
N SER A 99 -6.46 -25.91 4.50
CA SER A 99 -7.13 -24.69 4.99
C SER A 99 -6.27 -23.44 4.87
N TYR A 100 -6.92 -22.29 4.88
CA TYR A 100 -6.31 -20.97 4.71
C TYR A 100 -6.68 -20.05 5.86
N ILE A 101 -5.79 -19.15 6.26
CA ILE A 101 -6.11 -18.10 7.23
C ILE A 101 -5.49 -16.78 6.80
N ARG A 102 -6.21 -15.67 6.96
CA ARG A 102 -5.68 -14.32 6.70
C ARG A 102 -4.43 -14.09 7.56
N VAL A 103 -3.38 -13.59 6.93
CA VAL A 103 -2.22 -13.08 7.67
C VAL A 103 -2.58 -11.71 8.25
N PRO A 104 -2.45 -11.50 9.57
CA PRO A 104 -2.80 -10.22 10.18
C PRO A 104 -1.90 -9.08 9.67
N GLN A 105 -2.51 -7.91 9.46
CA GLN A 105 -1.78 -6.66 9.19
C GLN A 105 -1.53 -5.93 10.51
N VAL A 106 -0.32 -5.42 10.69
CA VAL A 106 0.09 -4.67 11.87
C VAL A 106 0.55 -3.27 11.51
N GLY A 107 0.75 -2.45 12.54
CA GLY A 107 1.30 -1.12 12.35
C GLY A 107 2.74 -1.13 11.87
N ASN A 108 3.09 -0.07 11.18
CA ASN A 108 4.40 0.08 10.59
C ASN A 108 5.22 1.13 11.34
N GLY A 109 6.48 0.79 11.62
CA GLY A 109 7.45 1.65 12.26
C GLY A 109 8.66 1.88 11.36
N GLY A 110 9.60 2.68 11.83
CA GLY A 110 10.80 2.98 11.08
C GLY A 110 11.51 4.20 11.62
N PRO A 111 12.59 4.65 10.94
CA PRO A 111 13.38 5.79 11.37
C PRO A 111 12.55 7.09 11.46
N GLN A 112 11.45 7.18 10.72
CA GLN A 112 10.55 8.33 10.68
C GLN A 112 9.43 8.26 11.74
N GLY A 113 9.51 7.30 12.67
CA GLY A 113 8.55 7.10 13.76
C GLY A 113 7.52 6.01 13.49
N LYS A 114 6.77 5.67 14.54
CA LYS A 114 5.73 4.65 14.52
C LYS A 114 4.39 5.24 14.08
N LEU A 115 3.73 4.55 13.15
CA LEU A 115 2.34 4.79 12.80
C LEU A 115 1.44 3.78 13.53
N ILE A 116 0.26 4.22 13.95
CA ILE A 116 -0.67 3.41 14.76
C ILE A 116 -1.89 3.12 13.90
N ASN A 117 -2.04 1.89 13.43
CA ASN A 117 -3.18 1.49 12.61
C ASN A 117 -3.77 0.18 13.11
N ASP A 118 -5.08 0.06 12.95
CA ASP A 118 -5.84 -1.15 13.22
C ASP A 118 -6.03 -1.89 11.88
N GLY A 119 -5.07 -2.76 11.55
CA GLY A 119 -4.91 -3.33 10.21
C GLY A 119 -4.55 -2.27 9.16
N GLY A 120 -4.82 -2.53 7.88
CA GLY A 120 -4.62 -1.54 6.81
C GLY A 120 -3.16 -1.35 6.37
N LEU A 121 -2.79 -0.13 6.00
CA LEU A 121 -1.52 0.18 5.33
C LEU A 121 -1.04 1.60 5.61
N ASP A 122 0.24 1.85 5.36
CA ASP A 122 0.80 3.20 5.29
C ASP A 122 0.72 3.70 3.84
N VAL A 123 0.25 4.94 3.67
CA VAL A 123 0.24 5.63 2.38
C VAL A 123 1.32 6.69 2.36
N TYR A 124 1.98 6.79 1.20
CA TYR A 124 2.98 7.81 0.93
C TYR A 124 2.59 8.63 -0.29
N TYR A 125 2.80 9.94 -0.22
CA TYR A 125 2.83 10.83 -1.37
C TYR A 125 4.19 11.51 -1.40
N MET A 126 5.03 11.08 -2.34
CA MET A 126 6.38 11.59 -2.52
C MET A 126 6.47 12.47 -3.75
N LYS A 127 7.36 13.46 -3.74
CA LYS A 127 7.62 14.29 -4.90
C LYS A 127 9.11 14.46 -5.17
N SER A 128 9.43 14.67 -6.43
CA SER A 128 10.75 15.12 -6.87
C SER A 128 10.55 16.30 -7.81
N GLY A 129 10.96 17.49 -7.37
CA GLY A 129 10.65 18.75 -8.06
C GLY A 129 9.17 19.16 -7.95
N LYS A 130 8.69 19.89 -8.96
CA LYS A 130 7.28 20.30 -9.05
C LYS A 130 6.42 19.14 -9.56
N VAL A 131 5.28 18.93 -8.91
CA VAL A 131 4.30 17.90 -9.27
C VAL A 131 2.91 18.52 -9.39
N THR A 132 2.06 17.90 -10.18
CA THR A 132 0.63 18.22 -10.30
C THR A 132 -0.15 17.17 -9.55
N ALA A 133 -0.93 17.57 -8.54
CA ALA A 133 -1.80 16.67 -7.82
C ALA A 133 -2.88 16.07 -8.74
N PHE A 134 -3.36 14.90 -8.34
CA PHE A 134 -4.47 14.22 -9.00
C PHE A 134 -5.76 15.05 -8.93
N LYS A 135 -6.74 14.68 -9.75
CA LYS A 135 -8.04 15.36 -9.84
C LYS A 135 -9.16 14.36 -9.57
N LYS A 136 -10.35 14.87 -9.22
CA LYS A 136 -11.58 14.07 -9.13
C LYS A 136 -11.71 13.15 -10.35
N GLY A 137 -12.02 11.88 -10.09
CA GLY A 137 -12.16 10.84 -11.11
C GLY A 137 -10.86 10.11 -11.43
N PHE A 138 -9.70 10.64 -11.01
CA PHE A 138 -8.41 10.00 -11.23
C PHE A 138 -8.31 8.67 -10.49
N ARG A 139 -7.85 7.64 -11.21
CA ARG A 139 -7.67 6.30 -10.67
C ARG A 139 -6.56 5.58 -11.42
N MET A 140 -5.85 4.70 -10.75
CA MET A 140 -4.78 3.91 -11.38
C MET A 140 -4.55 2.60 -10.64
N LEU A 141 -3.94 1.67 -11.35
CA LEU A 141 -3.53 0.37 -10.85
C LEU A 141 -2.00 0.22 -10.96
N ALA A 142 -1.38 -0.43 -9.98
CA ALA A 142 0.02 -0.84 -10.02
C ALA A 142 0.11 -2.35 -9.81
N GLY A 143 0.89 -3.04 -10.65
CA GLY A 143 1.03 -4.51 -10.62
C GLY A 143 -0.01 -5.22 -11.49
N VAL A 144 0.02 -6.56 -11.50
CA VAL A 144 -0.92 -7.36 -12.30
C VAL A 144 -1.33 -8.58 -11.50
N ALA A 145 -2.61 -8.65 -11.12
CA ALA A 145 -3.14 -9.70 -10.24
C ALA A 145 -3.02 -11.13 -10.79
N THR A 146 -2.85 -11.30 -12.10
CA THR A 146 -2.70 -12.60 -12.76
C THR A 146 -1.25 -13.00 -13.02
N ASN A 147 -0.27 -12.17 -12.64
CA ASN A 147 1.12 -12.45 -12.95
C ASN A 147 1.69 -13.56 -12.06
N THR A 148 2.30 -14.56 -12.69
CA THR A 148 2.97 -15.69 -12.04
C THR A 148 4.48 -15.69 -12.25
N ASP A 149 4.99 -14.75 -13.03
CA ASP A 149 6.39 -14.67 -13.44
C ASP A 149 7.06 -13.46 -12.80
N GLY A 150 7.93 -13.72 -11.82
CA GLY A 150 8.66 -12.67 -11.10
C GLY A 150 9.59 -11.85 -12.00
N SER A 151 10.03 -12.38 -13.14
CA SER A 151 10.87 -11.63 -14.09
C SER A 151 10.12 -10.51 -14.81
N LYS A 152 8.78 -10.58 -14.83
CA LYS A 152 7.90 -9.54 -15.39
C LYS A 152 7.55 -8.43 -14.39
N VAL A 153 7.94 -8.59 -13.13
CA VAL A 153 7.75 -7.56 -12.11
C VAL A 153 9.05 -6.82 -11.91
N ARG A 154 9.00 -5.50 -12.06
CA ARG A 154 10.13 -4.66 -11.70
C ARG A 154 10.23 -4.61 -10.18
N LYS A 155 11.26 -5.27 -9.62
CA LYS A 155 11.53 -5.30 -8.17
C LYS A 155 11.53 -3.91 -7.54
N GLY A 156 11.95 -2.88 -8.28
CA GLY A 156 11.96 -1.49 -7.83
C GLY A 156 10.58 -0.87 -7.58
N ASP A 157 9.49 -1.55 -7.97
CA ASP A 157 8.11 -1.06 -7.80
C ASP A 157 7.32 -1.91 -6.82
N ILE A 158 7.48 -3.23 -6.91
CA ILE A 158 6.73 -4.19 -6.12
C ILE A 158 7.73 -5.17 -5.54
N CYS A 159 7.73 -5.25 -4.21
CA CYS A 159 8.70 -6.03 -3.49
C CYS A 159 8.24 -6.41 -2.08
N HIS A 160 8.96 -7.36 -1.52
CA HIS A 160 8.76 -7.89 -0.19
C HIS A 160 10.08 -7.96 0.55
N ARG A 161 10.04 -7.69 1.86
CA ARG A 161 11.17 -7.85 2.76
C ARG A 161 10.79 -8.74 3.94
N CYS A 162 11.64 -9.73 4.20
CA CYS A 162 11.62 -10.48 5.45
C CYS A 162 12.14 -9.59 6.59
N TRP A 163 11.30 -9.31 7.58
CA TRP A 163 11.72 -8.70 8.84
C TRP A 163 11.92 -9.78 9.88
N THR A 164 13.15 -9.88 10.38
CA THR A 164 13.55 -10.88 11.39
C THR A 164 13.21 -10.46 12.82
N SER A 165 12.76 -9.21 13.01
CA SER A 165 12.28 -8.68 14.28
C SER A 165 10.75 -8.74 14.36
N PRO A 166 10.15 -9.12 15.49
CA PRO A 166 8.71 -9.00 15.73
C PRO A 166 8.31 -7.56 16.13
N ASN A 167 9.27 -6.63 16.17
CA ASN A 167 9.07 -5.23 16.54
C ASN A 167 9.23 -4.33 15.30
N GLU A 168 8.18 -3.60 14.96
CA GLU A 168 8.08 -2.68 13.84
C GLU A 168 8.94 -1.41 13.97
N GLY A 169 9.36 -1.06 15.18
CA GLY A 169 10.29 0.03 15.44
C GLY A 169 11.74 -0.30 15.08
N THR A 170 12.09 -1.59 14.97
CA THR A 170 13.42 -2.01 14.52
C THR A 170 13.44 -2.04 13.00
N PHE A 171 13.90 -0.96 12.39
CA PHE A 171 14.06 -0.89 10.95
C PHE A 171 15.04 -1.95 10.45
N VAL A 172 14.61 -2.80 9.50
CA VAL A 172 15.45 -3.82 8.88
C VAL A 172 15.72 -3.46 7.42
N GLY A 173 17.01 -3.38 7.07
CA GLY A 173 17.49 -3.15 5.71
C GLY A 173 17.60 -1.66 5.35
N ALA A 174 17.41 -1.35 4.06
CA ALA A 174 17.51 0.01 3.51
C ALA A 174 16.13 0.51 3.00
N GLN A 175 16.12 1.47 2.08
CA GLN A 175 14.90 1.94 1.40
C GLN A 175 14.07 0.76 0.84
N PRO A 176 12.73 0.88 0.78
CA PRO A 176 11.90 -0.13 0.13
C PRO A 176 12.33 -0.43 -1.31
N CYS A 177 12.17 -1.69 -1.71
CA CYS A 177 12.47 -2.22 -3.03
C CYS A 177 13.95 -2.14 -3.44
N SER A 178 14.82 -2.28 -2.46
CA SER A 178 16.28 -2.27 -2.61
C SER A 178 16.95 -3.41 -1.84
N GLY A 179 18.24 -3.63 -2.09
CA GLY A 179 19.03 -4.62 -1.35
C GLY A 179 18.44 -6.03 -1.42
N SER A 180 18.19 -6.61 -0.24
CA SER A 180 17.71 -7.98 -0.04
C SER A 180 16.20 -8.16 -0.30
N ASP A 181 15.51 -7.16 -0.82
CA ASP A 181 14.11 -7.30 -1.22
C ASP A 181 13.95 -8.28 -2.36
N THR A 182 12.79 -8.94 -2.40
CA THR A 182 12.41 -9.94 -3.40
C THR A 182 11.08 -9.57 -4.04
N VAL A 183 10.84 -10.03 -5.27
CA VAL A 183 9.49 -9.97 -5.87
C VAL A 183 8.58 -11.03 -5.25
N ASP A 184 9.14 -12.21 -4.94
CA ASP A 184 8.41 -13.27 -4.24
C ASP A 184 8.21 -12.96 -2.76
N ILE A 185 7.12 -13.50 -2.20
CA ILE A 185 6.85 -13.45 -0.76
C ILE A 185 7.91 -14.30 -0.03
N PRO A 186 8.66 -13.73 0.93
CA PRO A 186 9.65 -14.48 1.70
C PRO A 186 9.00 -15.63 2.47
N SER A 187 9.59 -16.82 2.35
CA SER A 187 9.10 -18.05 2.98
C SER A 187 10.14 -18.63 3.94
N SER A 188 10.62 -17.81 4.89
CA SER A 188 11.56 -18.24 5.94
C SER A 188 10.91 -18.15 7.32
N THR A 189 11.13 -19.15 8.16
CA THR A 189 10.69 -19.17 9.58
C THR A 189 11.43 -18.15 10.45
N SER A 190 12.54 -17.62 9.96
CA SER A 190 13.22 -16.48 10.59
C SER A 190 12.46 -15.17 10.41
N CYS A 191 11.57 -15.07 9.40
CA CYS A 191 10.71 -13.91 9.25
C CYS A 191 9.68 -13.88 10.37
N LYS A 192 9.57 -12.73 11.02
CA LYS A 192 8.54 -12.41 12.03
C LYS A 192 7.48 -11.50 11.43
N MET A 193 7.90 -10.63 10.52
CA MET A 193 6.99 -9.88 9.66
C MET A 193 7.44 -9.94 8.20
N ILE A 194 6.50 -9.72 7.29
CA ILE A 194 6.76 -9.49 5.87
C ILE A 194 6.31 -8.08 5.56
N ARG A 195 7.26 -7.24 5.14
CA ARG A 195 6.93 -5.93 4.60
C ARG A 195 6.65 -6.08 3.11
N GLN A 196 5.50 -5.60 2.66
CA GLN A 196 5.16 -5.48 1.25
C GLN A 196 5.17 -4.01 0.86
N THR A 197 5.73 -3.71 -0.30
CA THR A 197 5.73 -2.36 -0.87
C THR A 197 5.18 -2.40 -2.28
N ILE A 198 4.32 -1.43 -2.60
CA ILE A 198 3.75 -1.22 -3.92
C ILE A 198 3.92 0.25 -4.28
N ILE A 199 4.68 0.54 -5.33
CA ILE A 199 4.96 1.88 -5.81
C ILE A 199 4.21 2.09 -7.12
N PHE A 200 3.45 3.18 -7.19
CA PHE A 200 2.66 3.52 -8.36
C PHE A 200 3.46 4.32 -9.39
N PRO A 201 3.02 4.32 -10.65
CA PRO A 201 3.44 5.28 -11.67
C PRO A 201 3.38 6.73 -11.16
N ASN A 202 4.32 7.56 -11.63
CA ASN A 202 4.50 8.94 -11.17
C ASN A 202 4.54 9.97 -12.31
N CYS A 203 4.16 9.54 -13.51
CA CYS A 203 4.05 10.35 -14.71
C CYS A 203 2.67 10.12 -15.35
N TRP A 204 2.02 11.19 -15.78
CA TRP A 204 0.66 11.20 -16.32
C TRP A 204 0.66 11.77 -17.74
N ASP A 205 -0.21 11.24 -18.60
CA ASP A 205 -0.37 11.69 -20.00
C ASP A 205 -0.89 13.14 -20.13
N GLY A 206 -1.36 13.74 -19.04
CA GLY A 206 -1.86 15.11 -19.01
C GLY A 206 -3.30 15.27 -19.51
N LYS A 207 -3.95 14.18 -19.90
CA LYS A 207 -5.26 14.18 -20.56
C LYS A 207 -6.27 13.27 -19.86
N ASN A 208 -5.95 12.00 -19.67
CA ASN A 208 -6.92 10.99 -19.28
C ASN A 208 -6.84 10.75 -17.77
N LEU A 209 -7.94 10.96 -17.04
CA LEU A 209 -8.01 10.67 -15.60
C LEU A 209 -8.00 9.17 -15.30
N ASP A 210 -8.34 8.38 -16.32
CA ASP A 210 -8.37 6.94 -16.27
C ASP A 210 -8.19 6.38 -17.70
N SER A 211 -7.77 5.13 -17.80
CA SER A 211 -7.74 4.36 -19.05
C SER A 211 -8.49 3.04 -18.88
N PRO A 212 -8.95 2.37 -19.94
CA PRO A 212 -9.69 1.11 -19.81
C PRO A 212 -8.97 0.00 -19.04
N ASP A 213 -7.63 0.05 -18.99
CA ASP A 213 -6.76 -0.87 -18.25
C ASP A 213 -6.24 -0.28 -16.91
N HIS A 214 -6.68 0.93 -16.55
CA HIS A 214 -6.26 1.72 -15.39
C HIS A 214 -4.75 1.98 -15.30
N GLN A 215 -4.02 1.78 -16.39
CA GLN A 215 -2.55 1.81 -16.42
C GLN A 215 -1.98 2.62 -17.57
N SER A 216 -2.53 2.53 -18.78
CA SER A 216 -1.95 3.16 -19.98
C SER A 216 -1.95 4.69 -20.00
N HIS A 217 -2.71 5.35 -19.13
CA HIS A 217 -2.69 6.82 -18.95
C HIS A 217 -1.60 7.31 -17.98
N VAL A 218 -0.90 6.38 -17.32
CA VAL A 218 0.22 6.66 -16.40
C VAL A 218 1.46 5.86 -16.78
N ALA A 219 2.63 6.37 -16.39
CA ALA A 219 3.89 5.69 -16.60
C ALA A 219 4.83 5.89 -15.41
N TYR A 220 5.73 4.93 -15.23
CA TYR A 220 6.86 5.11 -14.33
C TYR A 220 7.89 6.02 -14.99
N GLY A 221 8.35 7.04 -14.26
CA GLY A 221 9.47 7.87 -14.69
C GLY A 221 10.81 7.11 -14.63
N GLN A 222 11.87 7.78 -15.09
CA GLN A 222 13.24 7.28 -14.90
C GLN A 222 13.58 7.08 -13.42
N GLY A 223 14.48 6.15 -13.14
CA GLY A 223 14.85 5.76 -11.78
C GLY A 223 14.04 4.57 -11.27
N SER A 224 14.16 4.29 -9.98
CA SER A 224 13.50 3.18 -9.31
C SER A 224 13.24 3.50 -7.84
N GLY A 225 12.32 2.77 -7.22
CA GLY A 225 12.03 2.89 -5.80
C GLY A 225 11.24 4.15 -5.42
N ALA A 226 11.11 4.30 -4.11
CA ALA A 226 10.30 5.32 -3.44
C ALA A 226 11.04 6.67 -3.32
N THR A 227 11.26 7.34 -4.45
CA THR A 227 12.11 8.55 -4.54
C THR A 227 11.35 9.79 -5.05
N GLY A 228 10.04 9.69 -5.27
CA GLY A 228 9.26 10.71 -5.98
C GLY A 228 9.46 10.69 -7.51
N GLY A 229 10.26 9.74 -8.01
CA GLY A 229 10.51 9.47 -9.42
C GLY A 229 11.39 10.49 -10.15
N GLY A 230 11.95 10.07 -11.29
CA GLY A 230 12.83 10.89 -12.14
C GLY A 230 12.09 11.62 -13.26
N ALA A 231 12.79 11.78 -14.39
CA ALA A 231 12.23 12.40 -15.60
C ALA A 231 11.11 11.54 -16.20
N CYS A 232 10.04 12.18 -16.64
CA CYS A 232 8.93 11.49 -17.28
C CYS A 232 9.18 11.23 -18.77
N PRO A 233 8.65 10.12 -19.34
CA PRO A 233 8.69 9.91 -20.77
C PRO A 233 7.84 10.96 -21.49
N SER A 234 8.16 11.22 -22.76
CA SER A 234 7.43 12.21 -23.58
C SER A 234 5.94 11.86 -23.77
N SER A 235 5.58 10.59 -23.68
CA SER A 235 4.17 10.13 -23.70
C SER A 235 3.39 10.48 -22.44
N HIS A 236 4.08 10.73 -21.31
CA HIS A 236 3.47 11.02 -20.01
C HIS A 236 4.13 12.24 -19.35
N PRO A 237 4.06 13.43 -19.96
CA PRO A 237 4.93 14.54 -19.61
C PRO A 237 4.61 15.20 -18.26
N VAL A 238 3.45 14.91 -17.66
CA VAL A 238 3.03 15.56 -16.41
C VAL A 238 3.49 14.75 -15.21
N LYS A 239 4.39 15.32 -14.40
CA LYS A 239 4.82 14.70 -13.14
C LYS A 239 3.73 14.80 -12.09
N VAL A 240 3.37 13.68 -11.48
CA VAL A 240 2.41 13.60 -10.38
C VAL A 240 3.11 13.09 -9.11
N PRO A 241 2.55 13.31 -7.90
CA PRO A 241 3.10 12.71 -6.69
C PRO A 241 3.19 11.18 -6.83
N GLN A 242 4.33 10.60 -6.46
CA GLN A 242 4.49 9.14 -6.43
C GLN A 242 3.75 8.59 -5.21
N VAL A 243 2.68 7.84 -5.47
CA VAL A 243 1.96 7.09 -4.44
C VAL A 243 2.73 5.81 -4.14
N MET A 244 2.84 5.46 -2.86
CA MET A 244 3.36 4.16 -2.43
C MET A 244 2.53 3.62 -1.27
N TYR A 245 2.30 2.32 -1.27
CA TYR A 245 1.76 1.58 -0.15
C TYR A 245 2.87 0.81 0.54
N GLU A 246 2.86 0.82 1.87
CA GLU A 246 3.70 -0.06 2.68
C GLU A 246 2.80 -0.82 3.66
N LEU A 247 2.89 -2.15 3.62
CA LEU A 247 2.07 -3.06 4.43
C LEU A 247 2.98 -3.94 5.27
N MET A 248 2.60 -4.16 6.52
CA MET A 248 3.30 -5.05 7.44
C MET A 248 2.42 -6.24 7.78
N TRP A 249 2.81 -7.42 7.32
CA TRP A 249 2.14 -8.69 7.59
C TRP A 249 2.82 -9.39 8.76
N ASN A 250 2.09 -9.69 9.83
CA ASN A 250 2.62 -10.42 10.98
C ASN A 250 2.56 -11.93 10.71
N VAL A 251 3.73 -12.55 10.59
CA VAL A 251 3.87 -13.99 10.30
C VAL A 251 4.40 -14.80 11.48
N THR A 252 4.49 -14.19 12.67
CA THR A 252 5.06 -14.83 13.87
C THR A 252 4.36 -16.13 14.27
N THR A 253 3.04 -16.22 14.06
CA THR A 253 2.23 -17.41 14.36
C THR A 253 2.31 -18.51 13.30
N PHE A 254 3.01 -18.28 12.18
CA PHE A 254 3.13 -19.23 11.07
C PHE A 254 4.57 -19.78 10.93
N ALA A 255 5.39 -19.66 11.97
CA ALA A 255 6.79 -20.07 11.94
C ALA A 255 7.01 -21.58 12.11
N ASP A 256 5.98 -22.34 12.49
CA ASP A 256 6.04 -23.79 12.62
C ASP A 256 5.95 -24.47 11.24
N GLN A 257 7.09 -24.97 10.74
CA GLN A 257 7.17 -25.68 9.45
C GLN A 257 6.33 -26.95 9.40
N SER A 258 5.97 -27.55 10.54
CA SER A 258 5.10 -28.73 10.55
C SER A 258 3.69 -28.43 10.03
N GLN A 259 3.30 -27.15 9.97
CA GLN A 259 2.04 -26.63 9.44
C GLN A 259 2.10 -26.26 7.96
N TRP A 260 3.30 -26.16 7.38
CA TRP A 260 3.50 -25.69 6.00
C TRP A 260 3.14 -26.78 4.98
N PRO A 261 2.75 -26.41 3.74
CA PRO A 261 2.41 -27.39 2.71
C PRO A 261 3.51 -28.42 2.48
N SER A 262 3.16 -29.70 2.49
CA SER A 262 4.10 -30.81 2.28
C SER A 262 4.43 -31.08 0.80
N ASP A 263 3.69 -30.45 -0.11
CA ASP A 263 3.86 -30.54 -1.57
C ASP A 263 4.98 -29.61 -2.10
N GLY A 264 5.65 -28.86 -1.21
CA GLY A 264 6.67 -27.88 -1.57
C GLY A 264 6.11 -26.54 -2.05
N SER A 265 4.78 -26.35 -2.06
CA SER A 265 4.16 -25.06 -2.35
C SER A 265 4.49 -24.03 -1.27
N LYS A 266 4.49 -22.75 -1.66
CA LYS A 266 4.78 -21.65 -0.73
C LYS A 266 3.67 -21.54 0.32
N PRO A 267 4.01 -21.27 1.60
CA PRO A 267 3.03 -21.15 2.67
C PRO A 267 2.22 -19.85 2.60
N PHE A 268 2.71 -18.83 1.91
CA PHE A 268 2.04 -17.53 1.80
C PHE A 268 1.63 -17.26 0.36
N VAL A 269 0.37 -16.89 0.19
CA VAL A 269 -0.24 -16.54 -1.11
C VAL A 269 -1.15 -15.34 -0.95
N TYR A 270 -1.44 -14.62 -2.03
CA TYR A 270 -2.47 -13.61 -2.06
C TYR A 270 -3.85 -14.20 -2.34
N SER A 271 -4.89 -13.39 -2.17
CA SER A 271 -6.30 -13.76 -2.23
C SER A 271 -6.79 -14.35 -3.56
N MET A 272 -6.02 -14.25 -4.64
CA MET A 272 -6.21 -14.95 -5.92
C MET A 272 -5.46 -16.28 -6.02
N ASN A 273 -4.95 -16.79 -4.89
CA ASN A 273 -4.15 -18.02 -4.78
C ASN A 273 -2.85 -18.00 -5.61
N LEU A 274 -2.21 -16.83 -5.71
CA LEU A 274 -0.93 -16.62 -6.40
C LEU A 274 0.13 -16.03 -5.46
N GLY A 275 1.40 -16.14 -5.87
CA GLY A 275 2.56 -15.66 -5.10
C GLY A 275 2.84 -14.17 -5.25
N GLY A 276 4.06 -13.77 -4.86
CA GLY A 276 4.52 -12.38 -4.85
C GLY A 276 4.36 -11.59 -6.17
N PRO A 277 4.56 -12.21 -7.36
CA PRO A 277 4.42 -11.50 -8.63
C PRO A 277 3.00 -10.96 -8.91
N ALA A 278 1.98 -11.50 -8.23
CA ALA A 278 0.59 -11.08 -8.33
C ALA A 278 0.22 -9.91 -7.41
N ALA A 279 1.17 -9.42 -6.58
CA ALA A 279 0.95 -8.24 -5.75
C ALA A 279 0.57 -7.05 -6.64
N HIS A 280 -0.47 -6.34 -6.22
CA HIS A 280 -0.98 -5.16 -6.90
C HIS A 280 -1.66 -4.24 -5.90
N GLY A 281 -1.80 -2.97 -6.29
CA GLY A 281 -2.53 -1.97 -5.54
C GLY A 281 -3.39 -1.14 -6.47
N ASP A 282 -4.50 -0.70 -5.90
CA ASP A 282 -5.52 0.06 -6.58
C ASP A 282 -5.70 1.41 -5.88
N TYR A 283 -5.94 2.45 -6.67
CA TYR A 283 -6.04 3.81 -6.19
C TYR A 283 -7.21 4.54 -6.83
N VAL A 284 -8.05 5.16 -6.00
CA VAL A 284 -9.04 6.15 -6.42
C VAL A 284 -8.83 7.43 -5.63
N PHE A 285 -8.64 8.54 -6.34
CA PHE A 285 -8.39 9.84 -5.74
C PHE A 285 -9.63 10.40 -5.02
N GLY A 286 -9.41 10.96 -3.84
CA GLY A 286 -10.46 11.60 -3.04
C GLY A 286 -9.95 12.65 -2.05
N TRP A 287 -8.87 13.38 -2.34
CA TRP A 287 -8.47 14.50 -1.50
C TRP A 287 -9.42 15.69 -1.65
N GLU A 288 -9.70 16.38 -0.55
CA GLU A 288 -10.59 17.54 -0.50
C GLU A 288 -9.99 18.78 -1.18
N GLY A 289 -10.70 19.30 -2.19
CA GLY A 289 -10.31 20.55 -2.85
C GLY A 289 -8.91 20.50 -3.46
N ASP A 290 -8.07 21.47 -3.10
CA ASP A 290 -6.67 21.59 -3.52
C ASP A 290 -5.68 21.13 -2.44
N SER A 291 -6.15 20.48 -1.38
CA SER A 291 -5.33 20.19 -0.19
C SER A 291 -4.09 19.37 -0.50
N LEU A 292 -4.18 18.39 -1.43
CA LEU A 292 -3.01 17.61 -1.85
C LEU A 292 -2.02 18.48 -2.65
N GLN A 293 -2.51 19.33 -3.57
CA GLN A 293 -1.63 20.22 -4.33
C GLN A 293 -0.91 21.18 -3.39
N LEU A 294 -1.64 21.81 -2.47
CA LEU A 294 -1.06 22.67 -1.45
C LEU A 294 -0.06 21.90 -0.58
N ALA A 295 -0.35 20.64 -0.22
CA ALA A 295 0.57 19.84 0.57
C ALA A 295 1.91 19.59 -0.16
N MET A 296 1.84 19.29 -1.46
CA MET A 296 3.02 19.14 -2.30
C MET A 296 3.78 20.45 -2.50
N ASP A 297 3.08 21.56 -2.68
CA ASP A 297 3.69 22.89 -2.90
C ASP A 297 4.29 23.48 -1.61
N LYS A 298 3.67 23.21 -0.46
CA LYS A 298 4.09 23.65 0.86
C LYS A 298 5.02 22.68 1.57
N ASN A 299 5.42 21.61 0.89
CA ASN A 299 6.38 20.66 1.42
C ASN A 299 5.95 20.04 2.76
N CYS A 300 4.66 19.76 2.91
CA CYS A 300 4.16 19.07 4.09
C CYS A 300 4.83 17.69 4.19
N ASP A 301 5.11 17.26 5.42
CA ASP A 301 6.01 16.14 5.68
C ASP A 301 5.50 15.24 6.82
N LEU A 302 5.62 13.94 6.60
CA LEU A 302 5.21 12.85 7.46
C LEU A 302 3.73 12.95 7.90
N ASN A 303 3.39 12.27 8.99
CA ASN A 303 2.04 12.22 9.55
C ASN A 303 1.81 13.36 10.54
N LYS A 304 1.83 14.60 10.07
CA LYS A 304 1.66 15.80 10.92
C LYS A 304 0.73 16.79 10.26
N ALA A 305 -0.05 17.51 11.08
CA ALA A 305 -0.85 18.63 10.60
C ALA A 305 0.03 19.63 9.84
N CYS A 306 -0.51 20.19 8.77
CA CYS A 306 0.18 21.15 7.91
C CYS A 306 -0.77 22.33 7.63
N PRO A 307 -0.84 23.32 8.55
CA PRO A 307 -1.78 24.42 8.43
C PRO A 307 -1.64 25.22 7.12
N ALA A 308 -0.42 25.34 6.60
CA ALA A 308 -0.13 26.02 5.33
C ALA A 308 -0.82 25.36 4.11
N ALA A 309 -1.22 24.10 4.23
CA ALA A 309 -1.96 23.35 3.21
C ALA A 309 -3.36 22.92 3.70
N GLY A 310 -3.82 23.42 4.85
CA GLY A 310 -5.10 23.04 5.44
C GLY A 310 -5.17 21.60 5.94
N LEU A 311 -4.03 20.90 6.10
CA LEU A 311 -4.05 19.50 6.54
C LEU A 311 -4.20 19.37 8.04
N THR A 312 -5.14 18.54 8.47
CA THR A 312 -5.34 18.16 9.87
C THR A 312 -5.09 16.67 10.03
N ALA A 313 -4.25 16.32 11.02
CA ALA A 313 -4.02 14.93 11.41
C ALA A 313 -4.93 14.57 12.59
N GLN A 314 -5.85 13.63 12.40
CA GLN A 314 -6.72 13.12 13.47
C GLN A 314 -5.99 12.06 14.32
N GLN A 315 -6.43 11.86 15.57
CA GLN A 315 -5.80 10.87 16.45
C GLN A 315 -6.14 9.44 16.01
N PRO A 316 -5.36 8.42 16.42
CA PRO A 316 -5.59 7.03 16.04
C PRO A 316 -6.99 6.52 16.33
N ALA A 317 -7.59 6.90 17.46
CA ALA A 317 -8.93 6.46 17.82
C ALA A 317 -9.99 6.86 16.78
N GLN A 318 -9.87 8.04 16.14
CA GLN A 318 -10.86 8.53 15.19
C GLN A 318 -10.78 7.80 13.85
N TYR A 319 -9.58 7.68 13.27
CA TYR A 319 -9.45 6.99 11.98
C TYR A 319 -9.56 5.46 12.13
N ASN A 320 -9.20 4.89 13.28
CA ASN A 320 -9.48 3.47 13.58
C ASN A 320 -10.99 3.19 13.71
N ALA A 321 -11.79 4.17 14.15
CA ALA A 321 -13.23 4.02 14.27
C ALA A 321 -13.97 4.12 12.92
N CYS A 322 -13.33 4.65 11.87
CA CYS A 322 -13.91 4.69 10.53
C CYS A 322 -13.86 3.30 9.89
N LYS A 323 -14.97 2.56 10.04
CA LYS A 323 -15.16 1.21 9.50
C LYS A 323 -16.38 1.17 8.58
N LYS A 324 -16.37 0.24 7.63
CA LYS A 324 -17.51 -0.06 6.77
C LYS A 324 -17.90 -1.53 6.89
N LYS A 325 -19.20 -1.82 6.82
CA LYS A 325 -19.69 -3.20 6.68
C LYS A 325 -19.42 -3.68 5.25
N GLN A 326 -19.13 -4.97 5.10
CA GLN A 326 -18.97 -5.60 3.78
C GLN A 326 -20.23 -5.40 2.93
N GLN A 327 -20.02 -5.11 1.65
CA GLN A 327 -21.10 -5.08 0.65
C GLN A 327 -21.29 -6.48 0.04
N ALA A 328 -20.18 -7.20 -0.17
CA ALA A 328 -20.13 -8.63 -0.48
C ALA A 328 -19.92 -9.44 0.81
N VAL A 329 -21.00 -9.73 1.53
CA VAL A 329 -20.91 -10.40 2.84
C VAL A 329 -20.45 -11.85 2.69
N GLU A 330 -19.34 -12.19 3.35
CA GLU A 330 -18.79 -13.54 3.47
C GLU A 330 -17.82 -13.67 4.66
N ASP A 331 -17.59 -14.90 5.11
CA ASP A 331 -16.63 -15.16 6.17
C ASP A 331 -15.20 -14.96 5.65
N VAL A 332 -14.58 -13.86 6.05
CA VAL A 332 -13.18 -13.57 5.66
C VAL A 332 -12.20 -13.91 6.78
N ASP A 333 -12.65 -13.96 8.02
CA ASP A 333 -11.82 -14.21 9.21
C ASP A 333 -11.95 -15.65 9.73
N GLY A 334 -10.87 -16.11 10.41
CA GLY A 334 -10.72 -17.48 10.86
C GLY A 334 -10.11 -18.40 9.79
N TRP A 335 -10.12 -19.70 10.07
CA TRP A 335 -9.70 -20.70 9.08
C TRP A 335 -10.80 -20.90 8.05
N LEU A 336 -10.42 -20.81 6.77
CA LEU A 336 -11.25 -21.04 5.61
C LEU A 336 -10.89 -22.38 4.99
N LYS A 337 -11.90 -23.14 4.57
CA LYS A 337 -11.72 -24.45 3.94
C LYS A 337 -11.05 -24.33 2.57
N GLU A 338 -11.32 -23.23 1.89
CA GLU A 338 -10.78 -22.90 0.57
C GLU A 338 -10.60 -21.38 0.45
N MET A 339 -9.76 -20.98 -0.50
CA MET A 339 -9.59 -19.56 -0.81
C MET A 339 -10.88 -19.01 -1.46
N PRO A 340 -11.30 -17.78 -1.13
CA PRO A 340 -12.48 -17.15 -1.72
C PRO A 340 -12.25 -16.67 -3.16
N VAL A 341 -11.94 -17.61 -4.05
CA VAL A 341 -11.71 -17.39 -5.49
C VAL A 341 -12.93 -17.93 -6.24
N GLY A 342 -13.78 -17.05 -6.76
CA GLY A 342 -15.03 -17.43 -7.44
C GLY A 342 -16.18 -17.78 -6.48
N GLU A 343 -16.09 -18.90 -5.75
CA GLU A 343 -17.12 -19.31 -4.77
C GLU A 343 -16.97 -18.57 -3.42
N LYS A 344 -18.06 -18.44 -2.65
CA LYS A 344 -18.00 -17.79 -1.32
C LYS A 344 -17.12 -18.57 -0.36
N ALA A 345 -16.34 -17.86 0.47
CA ALA A 345 -15.59 -18.51 1.54
C ALA A 345 -16.50 -19.37 2.44
N ILE A 346 -16.02 -20.57 2.74
CA ILE A 346 -16.63 -21.51 3.70
C ILE A 346 -15.67 -21.67 4.88
N LYS A 347 -16.13 -21.45 6.10
CA LYS A 347 -15.33 -21.70 7.32
C LYS A 347 -14.93 -23.18 7.42
N ALA A 348 -13.67 -23.41 7.81
CA ALA A 348 -13.09 -24.74 7.98
C ALA A 348 -13.52 -25.41 9.28
#